data_AF-A0A534NZY8-F1
#
_entry.id   AF-A0A534NZY8-F1
#
_cell.length_a   1.000
_cell.length_b   1.000
_cell.length_c   1.000
_cell.angle_alpha   90.00
_cell.angle_beta   90.00
_cell.angle_gamma   90.00
#
_symmetry.space_group_name_H-M   'P 1'
#
loop_
_entity.id
_entity.type
_entity.pdbx_description
1 polymer ?
#
loop_
_entity_poly.entity_id
_entity_poly.type
_entity_poly.pdbx_seq_one_letter_code
_entity_poly.pdbx_strand_id
1 'polypeptide(L)'
;MAHVGHRLQSLLSGGLSPADREEAEAHLHGCVGCKEERDLLAAARAVIAPLPAQEPRVGFAPMVAVNARDQRGSPFLRWLRWSFGGVAAAAVAAVAVGLLIPATPPSQRGDEVRIAQRLELFEDLAVVQHREALEDLEVVAVLHTLEARP
;
A
#
# COMPACT_ATOMS: atom_id res chain seq x y z
N MET A 1 3.29 6.22 -6.83
CA MET A 1 2.17 6.29 -7.79
C MET A 1 1.24 5.15 -7.43
N ALA A 2 0.02 5.42 -6.95
CA ALA A 2 -0.93 4.35 -6.67
C ALA A 2 -1.22 3.61 -7.97
N HIS A 3 -1.11 2.28 -7.98
CA HIS A 3 -1.41 1.47 -9.15
C HIS A 3 -2.85 1.76 -9.61
N VAL A 4 -3.00 2.17 -10.88
CA VAL A 4 -4.28 2.61 -11.49
C VAL A 4 -5.40 1.58 -11.25
N GLY A 5 -5.07 0.28 -11.33
CA GLY A 5 -6.01 -0.81 -11.05
C GLY A 5 -6.65 -0.76 -9.64
N HIS A 6 -5.91 -0.33 -8.61
CA HIS A 6 -6.49 -0.17 -7.27
C HIS A 6 -7.54 0.96 -7.24
N ARG A 7 -7.31 2.05 -7.97
CA ARG A 7 -8.26 3.16 -8.03
C ARG A 7 -9.53 2.76 -8.81
N LEU A 8 -9.39 1.99 -9.89
CA LEU A 8 -10.52 1.43 -10.64
C LEU A 8 -11.35 0.44 -9.80
N GLN A 9 -10.69 -0.44 -9.04
CA GLN A 9 -11.40 -1.38 -8.15
C GLN A 9 -12.18 -0.64 -7.06
N SER A 10 -11.59 0.40 -6.47
CA SER A 10 -12.25 1.26 -5.48
C SER A 10 -13.41 2.04 -6.10
N LEU A 11 -13.28 2.50 -7.35
CA LEU A 11 -14.36 3.14 -8.10
C LEU A 11 -15.55 2.19 -8.27
N LEU A 12 -15.31 0.96 -8.74
CA LEU A 12 -16.33 -0.07 -8.95
C LEU A 12 -16.98 -0.56 -7.64
N SER A 13 -16.23 -0.52 -6.54
CA SER A 13 -16.72 -0.94 -5.22
C SER A 13 -17.39 0.20 -4.43
N GLY A 14 -17.40 1.44 -4.96
CA GLY A 14 -17.96 2.61 -4.28
C GLY A 14 -17.12 3.10 -3.09
N GLY A 15 -15.84 2.71 -3.01
CA GLY A 15 -14.94 3.05 -1.90
C GLY A 15 -14.18 4.37 -2.05
N LEU A 16 -14.39 5.10 -3.15
CA LEU A 16 -13.73 6.39 -3.39
C LEU A 16 -14.47 7.55 -2.71
N SER A 17 -13.70 8.56 -2.29
CA SER A 17 -14.27 9.85 -1.89
C SER A 17 -14.93 10.54 -3.10
N PRO A 18 -15.87 11.49 -2.91
CA PRO A 18 -16.49 12.20 -4.02
C PRO A 18 -15.49 12.89 -4.94
N ALA A 19 -14.45 13.53 -4.37
CA ALA A 19 -13.39 14.19 -5.13
C ALA A 19 -12.55 13.20 -5.94
N ASP A 20 -12.17 12.07 -5.33
CA ASP A 20 -11.40 11.02 -6.02
C ASP A 20 -12.19 10.37 -7.16
N ARG A 21 -13.51 10.27 -6.98
CA ARG A 21 -14.40 9.73 -8.00
C ARG A 21 -14.48 10.64 -9.21
N GLU A 22 -14.66 11.95 -9.00
CA GLU A 22 -14.66 12.93 -10.10
C GLU A 22 -13.32 12.92 -10.87
N GLU A 23 -12.20 12.85 -10.16
CA GLU A 23 -10.88 12.75 -10.79
C GLU A 23 -10.72 11.46 -11.62
N ALA A 24 -11.17 10.32 -11.08
CA ALA A 24 -11.14 9.04 -11.77
C ALA A 24 -12.04 9.04 -13.01
N GLU A 25 -13.24 9.61 -12.92
CA GLU A 25 -14.18 9.75 -14.05
C GLU A 25 -13.61 10.68 -15.14
N ALA A 26 -12.98 11.79 -14.75
CA ALA A 26 -12.30 12.70 -15.68
C ALA A 26 -11.14 12.00 -16.41
N HIS A 27 -10.33 11.21 -15.70
CA HIS A 27 -9.27 10.42 -16.32
C HIS A 27 -9.83 9.39 -17.30
N LEU A 28 -10.90 8.70 -16.89
CA LEU A 28 -11.59 7.74 -17.75
C LEU A 28 -12.07 8.42 -19.02
N HIS A 29 -12.58 9.66 -19.00
CA HIS A 29 -12.97 10.35 -20.24
C HIS A 29 -11.84 10.45 -21.28
N GLY A 30 -10.60 10.66 -20.83
CA GLY A 30 -9.42 10.88 -21.69
C GLY A 30 -8.61 9.63 -22.05
N CYS A 31 -8.76 8.49 -21.35
CA CYS A 31 -7.93 7.30 -21.56
C CYS A 31 -8.75 6.07 -21.97
N VAL A 32 -8.59 5.61 -23.22
CA VAL A 32 -9.30 4.42 -23.73
C VAL A 32 -8.87 3.14 -23.00
N GLY A 33 -7.56 2.93 -22.78
CA GLY A 33 -7.08 1.72 -22.10
C GLY A 33 -7.62 1.56 -20.67
N CYS A 34 -7.75 2.68 -19.93
CA CYS A 34 -8.37 2.63 -18.60
C CYS A 34 -9.88 2.40 -18.64
N LYS A 35 -10.59 2.83 -19.71
CA LYS A 35 -12.00 2.47 -19.91
C LYS A 35 -12.14 0.97 -20.16
N GLU A 36 -11.32 0.42 -21.04
CA GLU A 36 -11.33 -1.02 -21.35
C GLU A 36 -11.03 -1.87 -20.10
N GLU A 37 -10.02 -1.48 -19.31
CA GLU A 37 -9.70 -2.17 -18.06
C GLU A 37 -10.85 -2.09 -17.05
N ARG A 38 -11.47 -0.91 -16.88
CA ARG A 38 -12.66 -0.76 -16.03
C ARG A 38 -13.80 -1.67 -16.50
N ASP A 39 -14.03 -1.76 -17.80
CA ASP A 39 -15.13 -2.55 -18.37
C ASP A 39 -14.88 -4.05 -18.19
N LEU A 40 -13.63 -4.51 -18.34
CA LEU A 40 -13.23 -5.88 -18.02
C LEU A 40 -13.44 -6.20 -16.53
N LEU A 41 -13.05 -5.30 -15.63
CA LEU A 41 -13.26 -5.47 -14.19
C LEU A 41 -14.75 -5.46 -13.82
N ALA A 42 -15.56 -4.62 -14.47
CA ALA A 42 -16.99 -4.58 -14.28
C ALA A 42 -17.66 -5.88 -14.76
N ALA A 43 -17.25 -6.40 -15.91
CA ALA A 43 -17.73 -7.68 -16.43
C ALA A 43 -17.34 -8.84 -15.50
N ALA A 44 -16.10 -8.89 -15.01
CA ALA A 44 -15.65 -9.89 -14.05
C ALA A 44 -16.48 -9.86 -12.75
N ARG A 45 -16.76 -8.66 -12.22
CA ARG A 45 -17.61 -8.50 -11.03
C ARG A 45 -19.04 -9.00 -11.26
N ALA A 46 -19.60 -8.82 -12.45
CA ALA A 46 -20.96 -9.26 -12.76
C ALA A 46 -21.13 -10.79 -12.77
N VAL A 47 -20.05 -11.55 -12.98
CA VAL A 47 -20.05 -13.01 -12.93
C VAL A 47 -20.07 -13.53 -11.49
N ILE A 48 -19.57 -12.75 -10.54
CA ILE A 48 -19.50 -13.14 -9.13
C ILE A 48 -20.83 -12.84 -8.46
N ALA A 49 -21.53 -13.88 -8.02
CA ALA A 49 -22.77 -13.73 -7.26
C ALA A 49 -22.51 -12.95 -5.96
N PRO A 50 -23.32 -11.93 -5.64
CA PRO A 50 -23.16 -11.20 -4.39
C PRO A 50 -23.39 -12.13 -3.20
N LEU A 51 -22.47 -12.10 -2.24
CA LEU A 51 -22.69 -12.81 -0.98
C LEU A 51 -23.78 -12.09 -0.18
N PRO A 52 -24.66 -12.83 0.53
CA PRO A 52 -25.60 -12.22 1.44
C PRO A 52 -24.83 -11.47 2.54
N ALA A 53 -25.35 -10.31 2.94
CA ALA A 53 -24.84 -9.60 4.12
C ALA A 53 -24.95 -10.52 5.34
N GLN A 54 -23.81 -10.81 5.98
CA GLN A 54 -23.77 -11.55 7.23
C GLN A 54 -23.59 -10.60 8.40
N GLU A 55 -24.36 -10.83 9.46
CA GLU A 55 -24.18 -10.11 10.70
C GLU A 55 -22.82 -10.48 11.32
N PRO A 56 -21.98 -9.49 11.66
CA PRO A 56 -20.69 -9.77 12.27
C PRO A 56 -20.85 -10.45 13.64
N ARG A 57 -19.87 -11.28 14.02
CA ARG A 57 -19.87 -11.96 15.31
C ARG A 57 -19.98 -10.98 16.49
N VAL A 58 -20.59 -11.45 17.59
CA VAL A 58 -20.65 -10.71 18.85
C VAL A 58 -19.25 -10.25 19.25
N GLY A 59 -19.11 -8.98 19.63
CA GLY A 59 -17.83 -8.37 20.00
C GLY A 59 -17.00 -7.83 18.82
N PHE A 60 -17.49 -7.89 17.58
CA PHE A 60 -16.80 -7.29 16.42
C PHE A 60 -16.68 -5.76 16.53
N ALA A 61 -17.79 -5.06 16.81
CA ALA A 61 -17.81 -3.60 16.93
C ALA A 61 -16.78 -3.02 17.93
N PRO A 62 -16.67 -3.53 19.19
CA PRO A 62 -15.67 -3.04 20.12
C PRO A 62 -14.24 -3.33 19.65
N MET A 63 -13.97 -4.49 19.04
CA MET A 63 -12.65 -4.81 18.48
C MET A 63 -12.24 -3.85 17.36
N VAL A 64 -13.16 -3.55 16.44
CA VAL A 64 -12.92 -2.55 15.38
C VAL A 64 -12.65 -1.17 15.97
N ALA A 65 -13.40 -0.78 17.01
CA ALA A 65 -13.20 0.51 17.67
C ALA A 65 -11.83 0.64 18.35
N VAL A 66 -11.29 -0.44 18.92
CA VAL A 66 -9.93 -0.46 19.49
C VAL A 66 -8.89 -0.28 18.40
N ASN A 67 -8.97 -1.06 17.32
CA ASN A 67 -8.02 -0.97 16.20
C ASN A 67 -8.08 0.39 15.47
N ALA A 68 -9.27 0.97 15.33
CA ALA A 68 -9.44 2.28 14.70
C ALA A 68 -8.84 3.42 15.54
N ARG A 69 -8.79 3.28 16.88
CA ARG A 69 -8.13 4.26 17.75
C ARG A 69 -6.62 4.19 17.63
N ASP A 70 -6.05 2.99 17.50
CA ASP A 70 -4.61 2.81 17.37
C ASP A 70 -4.05 3.46 16.09
N GLN A 71 -4.82 3.42 15.00
CA GLN A 71 -4.46 4.06 13.73
C GLN A 71 -4.62 5.59 13.73
N ARG A 72 -5.43 6.16 14.63
CA ARG A 72 -5.54 7.61 14.80
C ARG A 72 -4.33 8.06 15.60
N GLY A 73 -3.21 8.24 14.89
CA GLY A 73 -1.93 8.62 15.48
C GLY A 73 -2.07 9.68 16.59
N SER A 74 -1.25 9.53 17.62
CA SER A 74 -1.38 10.29 18.87
C SER A 74 -1.49 11.81 18.62
N PRO A 75 -2.54 12.48 19.15
CA PRO A 75 -2.66 13.93 19.03
C PRO A 75 -1.49 14.65 19.70
N PHE A 76 -0.86 14.01 20.69
CA PHE A 76 0.34 14.50 21.35
C PHE A 76 1.55 14.52 20.39
N LEU A 77 1.78 13.46 19.59
CA LEU A 77 2.85 13.49 18.58
C LEU A 77 2.60 14.54 17.51
N ARG A 78 1.33 14.76 17.14
CA ARG A 78 0.96 15.80 16.16
C ARG A 78 1.22 17.20 16.70
N TRP A 79 0.90 17.44 17.97
CA TRP A 79 1.21 18.68 18.69
C TRP A 79 2.72 18.87 18.84
N LEU A 80 3.46 17.84 19.26
CA LEU A 80 4.92 17.85 19.39
C LEU A 80 5.61 18.21 18.06
N ARG A 81 5.13 17.66 16.94
CA ARG A 81 5.63 18.00 15.59
C ARG A 81 5.44 19.47 15.24
N TRP A 82 4.33 20.09 15.66
CA TRP A 82 4.10 21.53 15.46
C TRP A 82 4.94 22.37 16.41
N SER A 83 5.06 21.98 17.68
CA SER A 83 5.85 22.69 18.68
C SER A 83 7.35 22.65 18.39
N PHE A 84 7.87 21.52 17.93
CA PHE A 84 9.29 21.33 17.60
C PHE A 84 9.62 21.59 16.12
N GLY A 85 8.62 21.87 15.27
CA GLY A 85 8.84 22.24 13.87
C GLY A 85 9.70 23.50 13.71
N GLY A 86 9.59 24.45 14.65
CA GLY A 86 10.47 25.63 14.70
C GLY A 86 11.91 25.32 15.12
N VAL A 87 12.12 24.29 15.95
CA VAL A 87 13.46 23.88 16.42
C VAL A 87 14.26 23.21 15.31
N ALA A 88 13.60 22.43 14.45
CA ALA A 88 14.24 21.82 13.29
C ALA A 88 14.73 22.89 12.28
N ALA A 89 13.97 23.97 12.08
CA ALA A 89 14.40 25.08 11.22
C ALA A 89 15.62 25.83 11.79
N ALA A 90 15.67 26.04 13.11
CA ALA A 90 16.80 26.66 13.78
C ALA A 90 18.08 25.79 13.72
N ALA A 91 17.95 24.46 13.81
CA ALA A 91 19.08 23.54 13.67
C ALA A 91 19.66 23.55 12.24
N VAL A 92 18.82 23.58 11.20
CA VAL A 92 19.28 23.71 9.80
C VAL A 92 19.96 25.05 9.56
N ALA A 93 19.43 26.15 10.11
CA ALA A 93 20.07 27.46 10.03
C ALA A 93 21.42 27.49 10.77
N ALA A 94 21.51 26.87 11.95
CA ALA A 94 22.76 26.77 12.70
C ALA A 94 23.82 25.93 11.98
N VAL A 95 23.43 24.83 11.31
CA VAL A 95 24.33 24.02 10.47
C VAL A 95 24.79 24.82 9.24
N ALA A 96 23.89 25.57 8.59
CA ALA A 96 24.24 26.42 7.45
C ALA A 96 25.23 27.55 7.84
N VAL A 97 25.06 28.15 9.02
CA VAL A 97 26.00 29.13 9.58
C VAL A 97 27.32 28.47 9.98
N GLY A 98 27.29 27.27 10.55
CA GLY A 98 28.48 26.49 10.90
C GLY A 98 29.30 26.07 9.67
N LEU A 99 28.66 25.79 8.54
CA LEU A 99 29.34 25.42 7.28
C LEU A 99 30.13 26.59 6.65
N LEU A 100 29.78 27.85 6.99
CA LEU A 100 30.53 29.04 6.58
C LEU A 100 31.77 29.30 7.47
N ILE A 101 31.91 28.59 8.59
CA ILE A 101 33.06 28.72 9.49
C ILE A 101 34.09 27.65 9.09
N PRO A 102 35.32 28.03 8.69
CA PRO A 102 36.36 27.04 8.40
C PRO A 102 36.81 26.40 9.72
N ALA A 103 36.26 25.23 10.05
CA ALA A 103 36.68 24.42 11.19
C ALA A 103 37.46 23.19 10.72
N THR A 104 38.60 22.99 11.37
CA THR A 104 39.52 21.85 11.29
C THR A 104 38.79 20.51 11.46
N PRO A 105 39.22 19.45 10.75
CA PRO A 105 38.46 18.20 10.68
C PRO A 105 38.50 17.44 12.02
N PRO A 106 37.34 17.13 12.64
CA PRO A 106 37.25 16.09 13.65
C PRO A 106 37.02 14.71 12.99
N SER A 107 37.72 13.73 13.53
CA SER A 107 37.82 12.33 13.11
C SER A 107 36.49 11.60 12.94
N GLN A 108 36.31 10.94 11.79
CA GLN A 108 35.26 9.96 11.52
C GLN A 108 35.38 8.75 12.45
N ARG A 109 34.41 8.58 13.36
CA ARG A 109 34.18 7.31 14.04
C ARG A 109 32.70 7.22 14.39
N GLY A 110 31.88 6.66 13.50
CA GLY A 110 30.49 6.37 13.85
C GLY A 110 29.48 6.12 12.74
N ASP A 111 29.86 6.19 11.45
CA ASP A 111 28.86 6.19 10.37
C ASP A 111 28.50 4.80 9.80
N GLU A 112 28.96 3.71 10.43
CA GLU A 112 28.81 2.36 9.86
C GLU A 112 27.54 1.61 10.30
N VAL A 113 26.78 2.09 11.30
CA VAL A 113 25.76 1.25 11.97
C VAL A 113 24.32 1.50 11.49
N ARG A 114 24.08 2.37 10.48
CA ARG A 114 22.70 2.73 10.07
C ARG A 114 22.23 2.25 8.70
N ILE A 115 23.06 1.56 7.92
CA ILE A 115 22.70 1.12 6.57
C ILE A 115 22.11 -0.31 6.54
N ALA A 116 22.26 -1.11 7.61
CA ALA A 116 21.81 -2.52 7.61
C ALA A 116 20.28 -2.71 7.80
N GLN A 117 19.58 -1.83 8.53
CA GLN A 117 18.17 -2.08 8.90
C GLN A 117 17.17 -1.93 7.75
N ARG A 118 17.55 -1.35 6.60
CA ARG A 118 16.63 -1.11 5.48
C ARG A 118 16.68 -2.18 4.38
N LEU A 119 17.58 -3.15 4.50
CA LEU A 119 17.73 -4.26 3.55
C LEU A 119 17.00 -5.54 4.02
N GLU A 120 16.81 -5.74 5.33
CA GLU A 120 16.14 -6.93 5.88
C GLU A 120 14.62 -6.96 5.60
N LEU A 121 14.00 -5.85 5.18
CA LEU A 121 12.56 -5.82 4.86
C LEU A 121 12.24 -6.22 3.40
N PHE A 122 13.25 -6.36 2.54
CA PHE A 122 13.04 -6.72 1.12
C PHE A 122 13.36 -8.18 0.80
N GLU A 123 13.97 -8.93 1.72
CA GLU A 123 14.30 -10.35 1.50
C GLU A 123 13.03 -11.23 1.48
N ASP A 124 11.98 -10.86 2.22
CA ASP A 124 10.74 -11.64 2.32
C ASP A 124 9.71 -11.39 1.19
N LEU A 125 9.95 -10.44 0.28
CA LEU A 125 9.09 -10.23 -0.90
C LEU A 125 9.72 -10.75 -2.21
N ALA A 126 10.83 -11.47 -2.14
CA ALA A 126 11.49 -12.08 -3.29
C ALA A 126 10.91 -13.46 -3.67
N VAL A 127 10.02 -14.03 -2.86
CA VAL A 127 9.50 -15.40 -3.06
C VAL A 127 8.51 -15.52 -4.23
N VAL A 128 8.04 -14.42 -4.83
CA VAL A 128 7.06 -14.46 -5.94
C VAL A 128 7.71 -14.31 -7.33
N GLN A 129 9.03 -14.44 -7.45
CA GLN A 129 9.72 -14.41 -8.76
C GLN A 129 10.31 -15.76 -9.23
N HIS A 130 9.97 -16.89 -8.59
CA HIS A 130 10.27 -18.20 -9.17
C HIS A 130 9.26 -18.55 -10.27
N ARG A 131 9.53 -18.02 -11.47
CA ARG A 131 8.89 -18.39 -12.74
C ARG A 131 8.97 -19.89 -13.03
N GLU A 132 9.92 -20.61 -12.44
CA GLU A 132 10.08 -22.06 -12.54
C GLU A 132 9.05 -22.84 -11.70
N ALA A 133 8.45 -22.24 -10.65
CA ALA A 133 7.42 -22.91 -9.85
C ALA A 133 6.02 -22.88 -10.50
N LEU A 134 5.85 -22.11 -11.58
CA LEU A 134 4.60 -22.01 -12.34
C LEU A 134 4.54 -23.02 -13.51
N GLU A 135 5.64 -23.68 -13.86
CA GLU A 135 5.65 -24.72 -14.90
C GLU A 135 5.06 -26.05 -14.39
N ASP A 136 4.97 -26.24 -13.06
CA ASP A 136 4.37 -27.44 -12.45
C ASP A 136 2.84 -27.34 -12.21
N LEU A 137 2.18 -26.24 -12.60
CA LEU A 137 0.71 -26.11 -12.53
C LEU A 137 -0.01 -26.61 -13.80
N GLU A 138 0.60 -27.48 -14.58
CA GLU A 138 -0.10 -28.24 -15.64
C GLU A 138 -0.91 -29.45 -15.08
N VAL A 139 -1.10 -29.55 -13.76
CA VAL A 139 -1.87 -30.64 -13.12
C VAL A 139 -3.34 -30.26 -12.88
N VAL A 140 -4.00 -29.67 -13.88
CA VAL A 140 -5.48 -29.66 -13.95
C VAL A 140 -6.00 -30.32 -15.23
N ALA A 141 -5.13 -30.71 -16.17
CA ALA A 141 -5.54 -31.41 -17.39
C ALA A 141 -5.79 -32.93 -17.22
N VAL A 142 -5.61 -33.50 -16.02
CA VAL A 142 -5.68 -34.97 -15.79
C VAL A 142 -6.69 -35.37 -14.71
N LEU A 143 -7.71 -34.53 -14.43
CA LEU A 143 -8.86 -34.95 -13.62
C LEU A 143 -9.98 -35.58 -14.47
N HIS A 144 -9.97 -35.39 -15.79
CA HIS A 144 -11.01 -35.87 -16.69
C HIS A 144 -10.80 -37.33 -17.13
N THR A 145 -9.64 -37.93 -16.83
CA THR A 145 -9.28 -39.30 -17.26
C THR A 145 -9.41 -40.35 -16.16
N LEU A 146 -9.76 -39.97 -14.92
CA LEU A 146 -9.96 -40.91 -13.81
C LEU A 146 -11.43 -41.29 -13.53
N GLU A 147 -12.40 -40.69 -14.22
CA GLU A 147 -13.84 -41.01 -14.06
C GLU A 147 -14.37 -42.07 -15.04
N ALA A 148 -13.51 -42.76 -15.79
CA ALA A 148 -13.95 -43.81 -16.72
C ALA A 148 -13.23 -45.14 -16.49
N ARG A 149 -13.62 -45.86 -15.44
CA ARG A 149 -13.53 -47.33 -15.44
C ARG A 149 -14.76 -47.90 -14.69
N PRO A 150 -15.56 -48.76 -15.33
CA PRO A 150 -16.77 -49.36 -14.74
C PRO A 150 -16.44 -50.31 -13.58
#